data_AF-A0A1R0ZWK9-F1
#
_entry.id   AF-A0A1R0ZWK9-F1
#
_cell.length_a   1.000
_cell.length_b   1.000
_cell.length_c   1.000
_cell.angle_alpha   90.00
_cell.angle_beta   90.00
_cell.angle_gamma   90.00
#
_symmetry.space_group_name_H-M   'P 1'
#
loop_
_entity.id
_entity.type
_entity.pdbx_description
1 polymer ?
#
loop_
_entity_poly.entity_id
_entity_poly.type
_entity_poly.pdbx_seq_one_letter_code
_entity_poly.pdbx_strand_id
1 'polypeptide(L)'
;MTEKQTYYVSISGKRVEPEPSINDQLTVTATQAEISELQQLLDQIQRDDEKTQFRAPIPYKSADNDKATDKFNEDIIKVYEAVYALGTAETRDHIRQMNILNKLHDSDYDYPGYER
;
A
#
# COMPACT_ATOMS: atom_id res chain seq x y z
N MET A 1 8.42 4.03 -28.46
CA MET A 1 8.11 5.14 -27.55
C MET A 1 7.16 4.57 -26.51
N THR A 2 7.52 4.56 -25.24
CA THR A 2 6.60 4.16 -24.17
C THR A 2 5.81 5.39 -23.75
N GLU A 3 4.56 5.49 -24.21
CA GLU A 3 3.66 6.56 -23.81
C GLU A 3 3.30 6.40 -22.34
N LYS A 4 3.51 7.47 -21.56
CA LYS A 4 3.06 7.55 -20.18
C LYS A 4 1.65 8.12 -20.16
N GLN A 5 0.76 7.44 -19.46
CA GLN A 5 -0.60 7.92 -19.23
C GLN A 5 -0.81 8.19 -17.75
N THR A 6 -1.84 8.99 -17.46
CA THR A 6 -2.23 9.25 -16.07
C THR A 6 -3.18 8.15 -15.63
N TYR A 7 -2.91 7.61 -14.44
CA TYR A 7 -3.72 6.59 -13.80
C TYR A 7 -4.00 7.00 -12.36
N TYR A 8 -5.06 6.44 -11.81
CA TYR A 8 -5.54 6.69 -10.46
C TYR A 8 -5.50 5.39 -9.68
N VAL A 9 -4.73 5.38 -8.60
CA VAL A 9 -4.47 4.19 -7.79
C VAL A 9 -5.26 4.30 -6.51
N SER A 10 -6.17 3.35 -6.27
CA SER A 10 -6.87 3.21 -5.00
C SER A 10 -6.19 2.12 -4.17
N ILE A 11 -5.45 2.51 -3.14
CA ILE A 11 -4.77 1.57 -2.23
C ILE A 11 -5.80 0.75 -1.45
N SER A 12 -6.84 1.40 -0.90
CA SER A 12 -7.91 0.73 -0.16
C SER A 12 -8.69 -0.24 -1.05
N GLY A 13 -8.91 0.12 -2.31
CA GLY A 13 -9.57 -0.72 -3.30
C GLY A 13 -8.67 -1.76 -3.98
N LYS A 14 -7.36 -1.70 -3.72
CA LYS A 14 -6.30 -2.52 -4.35
C LYS A 14 -6.38 -2.55 -5.88
N ARG A 15 -6.71 -1.41 -6.51
CA ARG A 15 -6.97 -1.31 -7.95
C ARG A 15 -6.42 -0.03 -8.57
N VAL A 16 -6.09 -0.12 -9.86
CA VAL A 16 -5.69 1.01 -10.69
C VAL A 16 -6.74 1.25 -11.76
N GLU A 17 -7.16 2.51 -11.91
CA GLU A 17 -8.15 2.92 -12.90
C GLU A 17 -7.59 4.05 -13.77
N PRO A 18 -7.92 4.11 -15.07
CA PRO A 18 -7.54 5.23 -15.94
C PRO A 18 -8.39 6.49 -15.67
N GLU A 19 -9.49 6.36 -14.94
CA GLU A 19 -10.42 7.43 -14.60
C GLU A 19 -10.38 7.74 -13.11
N PRO A 20 -10.61 9.00 -12.72
CA PRO A 20 -10.73 9.37 -11.32
C PRO A 20 -12.05 8.84 -10.74
N SER A 21 -11.97 8.15 -9.62
CA SER A 21 -13.12 7.70 -8.83
C SER A 21 -13.23 8.54 -7.55
N ILE A 22 -14.40 8.45 -6.91
CA ILE A 22 -14.86 9.36 -5.84
C ILE A 22 -14.15 9.15 -4.48
N ASN A 23 -13.27 8.15 -4.37
CA ASN A 23 -12.65 7.73 -3.11
C ASN A 23 -11.20 8.22 -2.99
N ASP A 24 -10.49 7.85 -1.92
CA ASP A 24 -9.09 8.23 -1.70
C ASP A 24 -8.18 7.59 -2.77
N GLN A 25 -7.82 8.38 -3.79
CA GLN A 25 -7.01 7.93 -4.93
C GLN A 25 -5.72 8.72 -5.06
N LEU A 26 -4.68 8.02 -5.49
CA LEU A 26 -3.37 8.59 -5.72
C LEU A 26 -3.12 8.67 -7.22
N THR A 27 -2.83 9.87 -7.71
CA THR A 27 -2.57 10.11 -9.13
C THR A 27 -1.13 9.75 -9.48
N VAL A 28 -0.96 8.91 -10.50
CA VAL A 28 0.35 8.45 -10.98
C VAL A 28 0.47 8.64 -12.49
N THR A 29 1.70 8.83 -12.97
CA THR A 29 2.01 8.95 -14.39
C THR A 29 3.02 7.88 -14.78
N ALA A 30 2.54 6.86 -15.49
CA ALA A 30 3.27 5.63 -15.71
C ALA A 30 2.98 5.06 -17.10
N THR A 31 3.88 4.22 -17.58
CA THR A 31 3.68 3.42 -18.79
C THR A 31 2.79 2.21 -18.49
N GLN A 32 2.24 1.59 -19.53
CA GLN A 32 1.40 0.41 -19.38
C GLN A 32 2.13 -0.77 -18.70
N ALA A 33 3.45 -0.87 -18.88
CA ALA A 33 4.29 -1.86 -18.19
C ALA A 33 4.37 -1.56 -16.68
N GLU A 34 4.70 -0.31 -16.31
CA GLU A 34 4.79 0.12 -14.91
C GLU A 34 3.44 -0.02 -14.17
N ILE A 35 2.32 0.29 -14.84
CA ILE A 35 0.98 0.06 -14.27
C ILE A 35 0.66 -1.42 -14.11
N SER A 36 1.06 -2.25 -15.08
CA SER A 36 0.88 -3.70 -14.95
C SER A 36 1.65 -4.24 -13.75
N GLU A 37 2.90 -3.82 -13.53
CA GLU A 37 3.66 -4.20 -12.35
C GLU A 37 2.99 -3.72 -11.05
N LEU A 38 2.51 -2.48 -11.01
CA LEU A 38 1.79 -1.95 -9.85
C LEU A 38 0.50 -2.75 -9.57
N GLN A 39 -0.25 -3.09 -10.61
CA GLN A 39 -1.48 -3.88 -10.50
C GLN A 39 -1.18 -5.30 -10.00
N GLN A 40 -0.04 -5.90 -10.39
CA GLN A 40 0.40 -7.20 -9.87
C GLN A 40 0.75 -7.15 -8.38
N LEU A 41 1.42 -6.08 -7.91
CA LEU A 41 1.69 -5.90 -6.48
C LEU A 41 0.39 -5.82 -5.66
N LEU A 42 -0.60 -5.06 -6.16
CA LEU A 42 -1.91 -4.94 -5.53
C LEU A 42 -2.68 -6.28 -5.49
N ASP A 43 -2.64 -7.04 -6.58
CA ASP A 43 -3.26 -8.38 -6.68
C ASP A 43 -2.59 -9.37 -5.73
N GLN A 44 -1.27 -9.30 -5.56
CA GLN A 44 -0.54 -10.13 -4.59
C GLN A 44 -1.02 -9.86 -3.16
N ILE A 45 -1.12 -8.58 -2.76
CA ILE A 45 -1.64 -8.22 -1.43
C ILE A 45 -3.08 -8.70 -1.26
N GLN A 46 -3.92 -8.59 -2.30
CA GLN A 46 -5.30 -9.07 -2.24
C GLN A 46 -5.36 -10.59 -1.99
N ARG A 47 -4.54 -11.37 -2.70
CA ARG A 47 -4.48 -12.84 -2.50
C ARG A 47 -3.93 -13.24 -1.14
N ASP A 48 -2.92 -12.54 -0.63
CA ASP A 48 -2.36 -12.82 0.70
C ASP A 48 -3.36 -12.43 1.81
N ASP A 49 -4.14 -11.38 1.63
CA ASP A 49 -5.27 -11.00 2.50
C ASP A 49 -6.32 -12.11 2.54
N GLU A 50 -6.78 -12.60 1.37
CA GLU A 50 -7.76 -13.70 1.28
C GLU A 50 -7.26 -14.98 1.97
N LYS A 51 -5.97 -15.32 1.81
CA LYS A 51 -5.36 -16.46 2.52
C LYS A 51 -5.28 -16.25 4.03
N THR A 52 -5.08 -15.01 4.47
CA THR A 52 -4.98 -14.64 5.88
C THR A 52 -6.37 -14.55 6.53
N GLN A 53 -7.40 -14.14 5.80
CA GLN A 53 -8.80 -14.16 6.26
C GLN A 53 -9.36 -15.57 6.47
N PHE A 54 -8.80 -16.58 5.79
CA PHE A 54 -9.08 -17.99 6.10
C PHE A 54 -8.47 -18.47 7.43
N ARG A 55 -7.53 -17.71 8.02
CA ARG A 55 -7.13 -17.87 9.41
C ARG A 55 -8.07 -17.00 10.25
N ALA A 56 -8.94 -17.65 11.01
CA ALA A 56 -9.96 -17.02 11.85
C ALA A 56 -9.44 -15.77 12.60
N PRO A 57 -10.29 -14.75 12.84
CA PRO A 57 -9.88 -13.56 13.58
C PRO A 57 -9.50 -13.96 15.01
N ILE A 58 -8.21 -14.16 15.28
CA ILE A 58 -7.71 -14.30 16.63
C ILE A 58 -7.51 -12.88 17.18
N PRO A 59 -8.24 -12.48 18.23
CA PRO A 59 -8.13 -11.14 18.78
C PRO A 59 -6.73 -10.89 19.35
N TYR A 60 -5.96 -10.03 18.66
CA TYR A 60 -5.10 -8.99 19.22
C TYR A 60 -4.17 -9.37 20.39
N LYS A 61 -3.55 -10.56 20.39
CA LYS A 61 -2.57 -10.93 21.43
C LYS A 61 -1.28 -11.56 20.95
N SER A 62 -0.98 -11.50 19.66
CA SER A 62 0.27 -12.01 19.09
C SER A 62 0.70 -11.19 17.88
N ALA A 63 0.70 -9.86 18.02
CA ALA A 63 1.24 -8.95 17.01
C ALA A 63 2.79 -9.04 16.94
N ASP A 64 3.42 -9.51 18.00
CA ASP A 64 4.85 -9.79 18.04
C ASP A 64 5.12 -11.20 17.48
N ASN A 65 5.74 -11.28 16.29
CA ASN A 65 6.30 -12.49 15.65
C ASN A 65 5.45 -13.28 14.62
N ASP A 66 4.35 -12.75 14.07
CA ASP A 66 3.73 -13.41 12.91
C ASP A 66 4.37 -12.92 11.60
N LYS A 67 5.10 -13.81 10.93
CA LYS A 67 5.74 -13.56 9.62
C LYS A 67 4.73 -13.12 8.55
N ALA A 68 3.43 -13.39 8.73
CA ALA A 68 2.40 -12.92 7.81
C ALA A 68 2.17 -11.40 7.92
N THR A 69 2.26 -10.83 9.13
CA THR A 69 2.15 -9.37 9.33
C THR A 69 3.35 -8.65 8.76
N ASP A 70 4.55 -9.19 8.98
CA ASP A 70 5.80 -8.63 8.43
C ASP A 70 5.76 -8.59 6.89
N LYS A 71 5.37 -9.71 6.27
CA LYS A 71 5.21 -9.81 4.82
C LYS A 71 4.12 -8.89 4.27
N PHE A 72 3.00 -8.74 4.97
CA PHE A 72 1.94 -7.81 4.60
C PHE A 72 2.43 -6.35 4.62
N ASN A 73 3.20 -5.98 5.66
CA ASN A 73 3.82 -4.67 5.76
C ASN A 73 4.82 -4.45 4.61
N GLU A 74 5.70 -5.42 4.32
CA GLU A 74 6.63 -5.34 3.18
C GLU A 74 5.94 -5.12 1.84
N ASP A 75 4.86 -5.86 1.55
CA ASP A 75 4.18 -5.73 0.26
C ASP A 75 3.40 -4.42 0.14
N ILE A 76 2.77 -3.94 1.22
CA ILE A 76 2.16 -2.60 1.28
C ILE A 76 3.22 -1.51 1.07
N ILE A 77 4.39 -1.62 1.70
CA ILE A 77 5.49 -0.66 1.52
C ILE A 77 5.89 -0.58 0.05
N LYS A 78 6.10 -1.73 -0.62
CA LYS A 78 6.46 -1.76 -2.06
C LYS A 78 5.43 -1.07 -2.94
N VAL A 79 4.14 -1.23 -2.65
CA VAL A 79 3.09 -0.51 -3.39
C VAL A 79 3.22 0.99 -3.17
N TYR A 80 3.36 1.45 -1.94
CA TYR A 80 3.52 2.88 -1.66
C TYR A 80 4.80 3.46 -2.26
N GLU A 81 5.91 2.71 -2.27
CA GLU A 81 7.14 3.11 -2.95
C GLU A 81 6.95 3.23 -4.46
N ALA A 82 6.28 2.27 -5.08
CA ALA A 82 5.96 2.31 -6.51
C ALA A 82 5.04 3.49 -6.85
N VAL A 83 3.99 3.71 -6.07
CA VAL A 83 3.08 4.87 -6.23
C VAL A 83 3.81 6.18 -5.97
N TYR A 84 4.75 6.23 -5.02
CA TYR A 84 5.55 7.43 -4.76
C TYR A 84 6.53 7.72 -5.91
N ALA A 85 7.13 6.69 -6.51
CA ALA A 85 8.04 6.82 -7.64
C ALA A 85 7.31 7.28 -8.92
N LEU A 86 6.12 6.73 -9.17
CA LEU A 86 5.28 7.04 -10.34
C LEU A 86 4.35 8.23 -10.10
N GLY A 87 4.21 8.68 -8.86
CA GLY A 87 3.25 9.67 -8.42
C GLY A 87 3.58 11.09 -8.84
N THR A 88 2.53 11.91 -8.97
CA THR A 88 2.69 13.37 -9.14
C THR A 88 3.30 14.01 -7.88
N ALA A 89 3.65 15.29 -7.96
CA ALA A 89 4.16 16.01 -6.78
C ALA A 89 3.15 16.00 -5.62
N GLU A 90 1.86 16.13 -5.94
CA GLU A 90 0.75 16.09 -4.97
C GLU A 90 0.64 14.73 -4.30
N THR A 91 0.67 13.63 -5.07
CA THR A 91 0.66 12.26 -4.54
C THR A 91 1.84 12.01 -3.61
N ARG A 92 3.03 12.47 -3.98
CA ARG A 92 4.24 12.33 -3.15
C ARG A 92 4.15 13.14 -1.86
N ASP A 93 3.60 14.35 -1.93
CA ASP A 93 3.39 15.17 -0.74
C ASP A 93 2.36 14.52 0.19
N HIS A 94 1.25 14.02 -0.36
CA HIS A 94 0.22 13.33 0.40
C HIS A 94 0.79 12.10 1.13
N ILE A 95 1.57 11.25 0.44
CA ILE A 95 2.26 10.10 1.04
C ILE A 95 3.23 10.53 2.15
N ARG A 96 3.98 11.61 1.95
CA ARG A 96 4.90 12.15 2.97
C ARG A 96 4.14 12.67 4.18
N GLN A 97 3.05 13.42 3.98
CA GLN A 97 2.21 13.95 5.05
C GLN A 97 1.58 12.85 5.89
N MET A 98 1.17 11.75 5.25
CA MET A 98 0.66 10.57 5.97
C MET A 98 1.74 9.86 6.80
N ASN A 99 3.03 10.11 6.54
CA ASN A 99 4.19 9.52 7.21
C ASN A 99 4.15 7.97 7.28
N ILE A 100 3.47 7.35 6.33
CA ILE A 100 3.22 5.90 6.27
C ILE A 100 4.49 5.10 6.00
N LEU A 101 5.39 5.61 5.16
CA LEU A 101 6.66 4.95 4.84
C LEU A 101 7.54 4.81 6.09
N ASN A 102 7.57 5.82 6.97
CA ASN A 102 8.28 5.75 8.24
C ASN A 102 7.56 4.82 9.23
N LYS A 103 6.23 4.93 9.37
CA LYS A 103 5.44 4.09 10.29
C LYS A 103 5.52 2.59 9.97
N LEU A 104 5.58 2.24 8.69
CA LEU A 104 5.64 0.84 8.26
C LEU A 104 7.06 0.27 8.39
N HIS A 105 8.10 1.08 8.17
CA HIS A 105 9.50 0.69 8.37
C HIS A 105 9.83 0.52 9.87
N ASP A 106 9.21 1.34 10.71
CA ASP A 106 9.34 1.33 12.17
C ASP A 106 8.30 0.40 12.82
N SER A 107 8.01 -0.77 12.24
CA SER A 107 7.10 -1.76 12.86
C SER A 107 7.63 -2.32 14.19
N ASP A 108 8.82 -1.90 14.63
CA ASP A 108 9.31 -1.96 16.02
C ASP A 108 8.81 -0.76 16.84
N TYR A 109 7.60 -0.26 16.54
CA TYR A 109 6.99 0.85 17.25
C TYR A 109 6.63 0.36 18.66
N ASP A 110 7.60 0.42 19.58
CA ASP A 110 7.41 0.40 21.02
C ASP A 110 6.43 1.53 21.31
N TYR A 111 5.16 1.16 21.40
CA TYR A 111 4.09 2.07 21.78
C TYR A 111 4.18 2.12 23.30
N PRO A 112 4.75 3.16 23.94
CA PRO A 112 4.53 3.34 25.36
C PRO A 112 3.03 3.50 25.49
N GLY A 113 2.40 2.48 26.09
CA GLY A 113 0.96 2.45 26.28
C GLY A 113 0.49 3.76 26.86
N TYR A 114 -0.72 4.17 26.51
CA TYR A 114 -1.40 5.25 27.20
C TYR A 114 -1.61 4.85 28.66
N GLU A 115 -0.59 5.05 29.50
CA GLU A 115 -0.75 5.04 30.95
C GLU A 115 -1.60 6.26 31.29
N ARG A 116 -2.83 5.97 31.77
CA ARG A 116 -3.71 6.95 32.39
C ARG A 116 -3.37 7.11 33.85
#